data_AF-A0A520CDI9-F1
#
_entry.id   AF-A0A520CDI9-F1
#
_cell.length_a   1.000
_cell.length_b   1.000
_cell.length_c   1.000
_cell.angle_alpha   90.00
_cell.angle_beta   90.00
_cell.angle_gamma   90.00
#
_symmetry.space_group_name_H-M   'P 1'
#
loop_
_entity.id
_entity.type
_entity.pdbx_description
1 polymer ?
#
loop_
_entity_poly.entity_id
_entity_poly.type
_entity_poly.pdbx_seq_one_letter_code
_entity_poly.pdbx_strand_id
1 'polypeptide(L)' 'MTNPCLSSSGRCTLVGAGPGDPELLTIKAAKAIGAATV' A
#
# COMPACT_ATOMS: atom_id res chain seq x y z
N MET A 1 -10.14 -33.46 5.51
CA MET A 1 -10.47 -32.35 4.58
C MET A 1 -10.52 -31.06 5.39
N THR A 2 -9.40 -30.34 5.52
CA THR A 2 -9.37 -29.01 6.15
C THR A 2 -8.73 -28.06 5.13
N ASN A 3 -9.56 -27.26 4.46
CA ASN A 3 -9.08 -26.20 3.59
C ASN A 3 -8.38 -25.15 4.47
N PRO A 4 -7.15 -24.73 4.16
CA PRO A 4 -6.60 -23.54 4.78
C PRO A 4 -7.47 -22.37 4.32
N CYS A 5 -8.15 -21.70 5.26
CA CYS A 5 -8.69 -20.39 4.96
C CYS A 5 -7.46 -19.50 4.67
N LEU A 6 -7.27 -19.17 3.40
CA LEU A 6 -6.28 -18.20 2.96
C LEU A 6 -6.66 -16.89 3.64
N SER A 7 -6.13 -16.67 4.84
CA SER A 7 -6.28 -15.43 5.59
C SER A 7 -5.58 -14.38 4.75
N SER A 8 -6.33 -13.67 3.92
CA SER A 8 -5.88 -12.45 3.28
C SER A 8 -5.68 -11.43 4.40
N SER A 9 -4.55 -11.54 5.09
CA SER A 9 -4.17 -10.61 6.15
C SER A 9 -4.22 -9.22 5.54
N GLY A 10 -5.12 -8.38 6.05
CA GLY A 10 -5.27 -7.01 5.60
C GLY A 10 -3.91 -6.33 5.61
N ARG A 11 -3.52 -5.74 4.48
CA ARG A 11 -2.19 -5.16 4.31
C ARG A 11 -2.28 -3.66 4.47
N CYS A 12 -1.79 -3.14 5.59
CA CYS A 12 -1.55 -1.70 5.76
C CYS A 12 -0.17 -1.35 5.21
N THR A 13 -0.12 -0.36 4.32
CA THR A 13 1.14 0.20 3.81
C THR A 13 1.21 1.66 4.24
N LEU A 14 2.17 1.99 5.10
CA LEU A 14 2.44 3.37 5.50
C LEU A 14 3.44 3.97 4.51
N VAL A 15 3.06 5.08 3.88
CA VAL A 15 3.93 5.85 2.98
C VAL A 15 4.16 7.23 3.55
N GLY A 16 5.40 7.71 3.53
CA GLY A 16 5.70 9.11 3.85
C GLY A 16 5.23 10.00 2.70
N ALA A 17 4.41 11.00 2.98
CA ALA A 17 3.85 11.91 1.98
C ALA A 17 4.89 12.84 1.32
N GLY A 18 6.11 12.90 1.86
CA GLY A 18 7.10 13.93 1.51
C GLY A 18 6.71 15.31 2.06
N PRO A 19 7.48 16.36 1.77
CA PRO A 19 7.26 17.71 2.30
C PRO A 19 6.12 18.49 1.60
N GLY A 20 5.42 17.89 0.62
CA GLY A 20 4.26 18.50 -0.04
C GLY A 20 4.34 18.54 -1.58
N ASP A 21 5.49 18.23 -2.18
CA ASP A 21 5.65 18.17 -3.63
C ASP A 21 5.40 16.72 -4.13
N PRO A 22 4.43 16.49 -5.03
CA PRO A 22 4.17 15.17 -5.61
C PRO A 22 5.37 14.57 -6.36
N GLU A 23 6.33 15.37 -6.82
CA GLU A 23 7.57 14.88 -7.46
C GLU A 23 8.59 14.33 -6.45
N LEU A 24 8.45 14.68 -5.17
CA LEU A 24 9.29 14.15 -4.09
C LEU A 24 8.74 12.83 -3.51
N LEU A 25 7.59 12.36 -4.02
CA LEU A 25 7.04 11.07 -3.67
C LEU A 25 7.85 9.97 -4.37
N THR A 26 8.45 9.06 -3.60
CA THR A 26 9.23 7.96 -4.21
C THR A 26 8.35 7.09 -5.13
N ILE A 27 8.94 6.50 -6.17
CA ILE A 27 8.22 5.60 -7.10
C ILE A 27 7.49 4.45 -6.37
N LYS A 28 8.05 3.97 -5.25
CA LYS A 28 7.40 2.94 -4.42
C LYS A 28 6.12 3.46 -3.75
N ALA A 29 6.12 4.71 -3.26
CA ALA A 29 4.96 5.30 -2.62
C ALA A 29 3.86 5.63 -3.64
N ALA A 30 4.21 6.17 -4.82
CA ALA A 30 3.24 6.41 -5.89
C ALA A 30 2.54 5.12 -6.33
N LYS A 31 3.29 4.02 -6.49
CA LYS A 31 2.72 2.69 -6.81
C LYS A 31 1.82 2.14 -5.71
N ALA A 32 2.21 2.32 -4.44
CA ALA A 32 1.42 1.85 -3.31
C ALA A 32 0.09 2.60 -3.18
N ILE A 33 0.09 3.93 -3.36
CA ILE A 33 -1.14 4.75 -3.33
C ILE A 33 -2.04 4.41 -4.52
N GLY A 34 -1.49 4.31 -5.73
CA GLY A 34 -2.29 4.00 -6.93
C GLY A 34 -2.96 2.62 -6.91
N ALA A 35 -2.43 1.68 -6.13
CA ALA A 35 -3.03 0.35 -5.93
C ALA A 35 -3.99 0.28 -4.74
N ALA A 36 -4.12 1.35 -3.95
CA ALA A 36 -4.96 1.38 -2.76
C ALA A 36 -6.41 1.79 -3.07
N THR A 37 -7.36 1.14 -2.40
CA THR A 37 -8.79 1.48 -2.37
C THR A 37 -9.20 1.84 -0.94
N VAL A 38 -10.09 2.82 -0.75
CA VAL A 38 -10.55 3.31 0.57
C VAL A 38 -11.78 2.59 1.11
#